data_AF-A0A7Y5WSU9-F1
#
_entry.id   AF-A0A7Y5WSU9-F1
#
_cell.length_a   1.000
_cell.length_b   1.000
_cell.length_c   1.000
_cell.angle_alpha   90.00
_cell.angle_beta   90.00
_cell.angle_gamma   90.00
#
_symmetry.space_group_name_H-M   'P 1'
#
loop_
_entity.id
_entity.type
_entity.pdbx_description
1 polymer ?
#
loop_
_entity_poly.entity_id
_entity_poly.type
_entity_poly.pdbx_seq_one_letter_code
_entity_poly.pdbx_strand_id
1 'polypeptide(L)'
;MPLWVLVLAALPFWPTAAGPLPVDRAFTASAAGDGVAVIHASCDPCDWGVEGREAAALRVLVDGKYSQHLLLARGSDDADYHVSLGRIDAGEHRLRIEADPALSAKQAGAATVSRVDIVVITPAGDDYVAQSMAPILYARPNTVGRFTDLPVFMWYEIVPVPRGRQFRYSVIFTNEDGGTATDRLMATWGRTTDIEFVYGVTLDRAGTIVAEEFQGPGHEVPPFRGRHEGAHPLLWVSTDNNMVSESGPTEVRYAPAPQRFDLADVSREAVMDAHPWTYTVAAREMVRERKIADDAAPGSGRIPDLKRYVFVEACTELQNAAVTFAVQAADASGASRWFDADRGVPEFRIVRTGCFRGAVPLPAGASEPGAVRFKAYPAPPPREGEPPRKEPPSVTLTRVNRVFTVDDTYQPRPSRFTWTGAAPLAIGGEWYEVRAAR
;
A
#
# COMPACT_ATOMS: atom_id res chain seq x y z
N MET A 1 22.72 7.01 4.67
CA MET A 1 21.35 7.50 4.91
C MET A 1 21.26 7.95 6.35
N PRO A 2 21.07 9.25 6.65
CA PRO A 2 20.85 9.65 8.02
C PRO A 2 19.41 9.26 8.39
N LEU A 3 19.30 8.38 9.38
CA LEU A 3 18.06 8.02 10.05
C LEU A 3 17.55 9.31 10.74
N TRP A 4 16.53 9.96 10.19
CA TRP A 4 15.89 11.08 10.89
C TRP A 4 15.00 10.50 11.98
N VAL A 5 15.58 10.40 13.17
CA VAL A 5 14.85 10.18 14.42
C VAL A 5 13.99 11.41 14.65
N LEU A 6 12.67 11.24 14.64
CA LEU A 6 11.75 12.21 15.22
C LEU A 6 12.17 12.41 16.69
N VAL A 7 12.75 13.56 17.02
CA VAL A 7 12.98 13.95 18.41
C VAL A 7 11.64 14.38 18.96
N LEU A 8 10.84 13.40 19.39
CA LEU A 8 9.71 13.63 20.30
C LEU A 8 10.29 14.17 21.59
N ALA A 9 9.93 15.40 21.95
CA ALA A 9 10.15 15.90 23.30
C ALA A 9 9.39 14.97 24.26
N ALA A 10 10.14 14.18 25.02
CA ALA A 10 9.59 13.21 25.95
C ALA A 10 8.88 13.93 27.10
N LEU A 11 7.55 14.01 27.01
CA LEU A 11 6.70 14.21 28.18
C LEU A 11 6.64 12.90 28.98
N PRO A 12 6.45 12.96 30.31
CA PRO A 12 6.42 11.77 31.15
C PRO A 12 5.29 10.82 30.71
N PHE A 13 5.69 9.69 30.13
CA PHE A 13 4.81 8.61 29.73
C PHE A 13 4.31 7.86 30.97
N TRP A 14 3.00 7.78 31.14
CA TRP A 14 2.39 6.85 32.09
C TRP A 14 2.09 5.54 31.35
N PRO A 15 2.74 4.42 31.71
CA PRO A 15 2.35 3.13 31.17
C PRO A 15 0.95 2.79 31.71
N THR A 16 -0.07 2.93 30.87
CA THR A 16 -1.39 2.37 31.18
C THR A 16 -1.36 0.87 30.95
N ALA A 17 -1.92 0.12 31.89
CA ALA A 17 -2.11 -1.31 31.76
C ALA A 17 -2.96 -1.65 30.51
N ALA A 18 -2.59 -2.74 29.85
CA ALA A 18 -3.43 -3.41 28.87
C ALA A 18 -4.78 -3.75 29.50
N GLY A 19 -5.87 -3.45 28.80
CA GLY A 19 -7.21 -3.65 29.33
C GLY A 19 -8.16 -4.24 28.30
N PRO A 20 -9.14 -5.05 28.74
CA PRO A 20 -10.26 -5.42 27.88
C PRO A 20 -11.03 -4.17 27.45
N LEU A 21 -11.70 -4.26 26.30
CA LEU A 21 -12.55 -3.18 25.81
C LEU A 21 -13.82 -3.03 26.68
N PRO A 22 -14.38 -1.81 26.81
CA PRO A 22 -13.94 -0.57 26.19
C PRO A 22 -12.71 0.03 26.89
N VAL A 23 -11.88 0.71 26.11
CA VAL A 23 -10.79 1.55 26.62
C VAL A 23 -11.23 3.00 26.57
N ASP A 24 -11.14 3.67 27.72
CA ASP A 24 -11.38 5.09 27.85
C ASP A 24 -10.08 5.80 28.27
N ARG A 25 -9.71 6.85 27.54
CA ARG A 25 -8.49 7.62 27.77
C ARG A 25 -8.81 9.11 27.72
N ALA A 26 -8.64 9.77 28.86
CA ALA A 26 -8.61 11.23 28.91
C ALA A 26 -7.24 11.72 28.43
N PHE A 27 -7.22 12.82 27.69
CA PHE A 27 -6.00 13.50 27.29
C PHE A 27 -6.23 15.02 27.26
N THR A 28 -5.16 15.79 27.37
CA THR A 28 -5.23 17.25 27.33
C THR A 28 -4.43 17.75 26.15
N ALA A 29 -5.06 18.54 25.29
CA ALA A 29 -4.42 19.25 24.20
C ALA A 29 -3.98 20.64 24.71
N SER A 30 -2.68 20.89 24.76
CA SER A 30 -2.13 22.19 25.21
C SER A 30 -2.41 23.33 24.23
N ALA A 31 -2.67 23.01 22.97
CA ALA A 31 -3.10 23.91 21.92
C ALA A 31 -3.99 23.14 20.94
N ALA A 32 -4.83 23.88 20.21
CA ALA A 32 -5.65 23.28 19.18
C ALA A 32 -4.78 22.84 17.99
N GLY A 33 -5.00 21.65 17.46
CA GLY A 33 -4.27 21.07 16.34
C GLY A 33 -5.05 19.97 15.63
N ASP A 34 -4.35 19.07 14.96
CA ASP A 34 -4.91 17.83 14.43
C ASP A 34 -4.41 16.62 15.24
N GLY A 35 -5.31 15.78 15.70
CA GLY A 35 -5.00 14.65 16.57
C GLY A 35 -4.57 13.42 15.78
N VAL A 36 -3.55 12.73 16.27
CA VAL A 36 -3.09 11.42 15.79
C VAL A 36 -3.00 10.47 16.97
N ALA A 37 -3.47 9.24 16.80
CA ALA A 37 -3.30 8.18 17.78
C ALA A 37 -2.52 7.00 17.20
N VAL A 38 -1.59 6.46 17.98
CA VAL A 38 -1.01 5.13 17.78
C VAL A 38 -1.67 4.19 18.78
N ILE A 39 -2.54 3.31 18.28
CA ILE A 39 -3.27 2.32 19.07
C ILE A 39 -2.48 1.02 18.99
N HIS A 40 -1.96 0.55 20.12
CA HIS A 40 -1.33 -0.77 20.24
C HIS A 40 -2.40 -1.76 20.63
N ALA A 41 -2.69 -2.72 19.75
CA ALA A 41 -3.79 -3.64 19.91
C ALA A 41 -3.54 -4.99 19.25
N SER A 42 -4.25 -6.00 19.74
CA SER A 42 -4.24 -7.36 19.20
C SER A 42 -5.63 -7.99 19.30
N CYS A 43 -5.82 -9.09 18.57
CA CYS A 43 -6.99 -9.96 18.70
C CYS A 43 -6.57 -11.43 18.75
N ASP A 44 -7.04 -12.16 19.75
CA ASP A 44 -6.80 -13.60 19.91
C ASP A 44 -8.13 -14.37 19.90
N PRO A 45 -8.35 -15.36 18.99
CA PRO A 45 -7.37 -15.99 18.09
C PRO A 45 -7.48 -15.50 16.63
N CYS A 46 -7.47 -14.19 16.40
CA CYS A 46 -7.58 -13.64 15.03
C CYS A 46 -6.42 -14.11 14.13
N ASP A 47 -6.75 -14.42 12.88
CA ASP A 47 -5.83 -14.78 11.81
C ASP A 47 -6.43 -14.35 10.46
N TRP A 48 -5.83 -13.36 9.80
CA TRP A 48 -6.29 -12.82 8.51
C TRP A 48 -6.41 -13.88 7.41
N GLY A 49 -5.65 -14.97 7.54
CA GLY A 49 -5.64 -16.08 6.57
C GLY A 49 -6.73 -17.13 6.81
N VAL A 50 -7.57 -16.97 7.84
CA VAL A 50 -8.56 -17.98 8.21
C VAL A 50 -9.96 -17.39 8.19
N GLU A 51 -10.80 -17.98 7.34
CA GLU A 51 -12.21 -17.63 7.19
C GLU A 51 -12.93 -17.65 8.56
N GLY A 52 -13.58 -16.55 8.91
CA GLY A 52 -14.28 -16.34 10.18
C GLY A 52 -13.42 -15.82 11.33
N ARG A 53 -12.09 -15.74 11.21
CA ARG A 53 -11.16 -15.22 12.23
C ARG A 53 -10.38 -13.99 11.78
N GLU A 54 -10.82 -13.32 10.72
CA GLU A 54 -10.01 -12.36 9.98
C GLU A 54 -9.55 -11.17 10.84
N ALA A 55 -10.50 -10.51 11.52
CA ALA A 55 -10.22 -9.36 12.36
C ALA A 55 -11.34 -9.09 13.37
N ALA A 56 -10.98 -8.49 14.50
CA ALA A 56 -11.92 -7.79 15.37
C ALA A 56 -12.06 -6.33 14.92
N ALA A 57 -13.28 -5.81 14.92
CA ALA A 57 -13.57 -4.42 14.62
C ALA A 57 -13.69 -3.60 15.90
N LEU A 58 -13.06 -2.42 15.90
CA LEU A 58 -13.13 -1.44 16.97
C LEU A 58 -13.80 -0.18 16.45
N ARG A 59 -14.66 0.43 17.26
CA ARG A 59 -15.20 1.77 17.06
C ARG A 59 -14.39 2.75 17.88
N VAL A 60 -13.90 3.80 17.23
CA VAL A 60 -13.15 4.89 17.85
C VAL A 60 -14.07 6.09 17.96
N LEU A 61 -14.14 6.68 19.16
CA LEU A 61 -14.90 7.88 19.46
C LEU A 61 -14.02 8.93 20.11
N VAL A 62 -14.21 10.19 19.71
CA VAL A 62 -13.57 11.36 20.34
C VAL A 62 -14.69 12.23 20.91
N ASP A 63 -14.62 12.51 22.21
CA ASP A 63 -15.63 13.28 22.95
C ASP A 63 -17.06 12.76 22.76
N GLY A 64 -17.20 11.44 22.70
CA GLY A 64 -18.48 10.74 22.51
C GLY A 64 -19.02 10.75 21.07
N LYS A 65 -18.31 11.36 20.12
CA LYS A 65 -18.68 11.37 18.69
C LYS A 65 -17.94 10.26 17.96
N TYR A 66 -18.64 9.57 17.06
CA TYR A 66 -18.02 8.57 16.18
C TYR A 66 -16.93 9.21 15.32
N SER A 67 -15.71 8.71 15.45
CA SER A 67 -14.57 9.09 14.62
C SER A 67 -14.47 8.12 13.44
N GLN A 68 -14.25 6.83 13.69
CA GLN A 68 -13.96 5.84 12.65
C GLN A 68 -14.05 4.41 13.18
N HIS A 69 -13.88 3.44 12.28
CA HIS A 69 -13.58 2.06 12.64
C HIS A 69 -12.07 1.77 12.52
N LEU A 70 -11.61 0.78 13.28
CA LEU A 70 -10.28 0.19 13.17
C LEU A 70 -10.43 -1.34 13.15
N LEU A 71 -9.95 -2.00 12.10
CA LEU A 71 -9.91 -3.46 12.02
C LEU A 71 -8.54 -3.96 12.46
N LEU A 72 -8.53 -4.88 13.42
CA LEU A 72 -7.31 -5.53 13.91
C LEU A 72 -6.87 -6.66 12.98
N ALA A 73 -6.31 -6.30 11.82
CA ALA A 73 -5.91 -7.23 10.76
C ALA A 73 -4.57 -7.97 11.03
N ARG A 74 -3.86 -7.62 12.11
CA ARG A 74 -2.49 -8.12 12.39
C ARG A 74 -2.45 -9.27 13.41
N GLY A 75 -3.60 -9.87 13.71
CA GLY A 75 -3.69 -11.09 14.52
C GLY A 75 -3.45 -10.87 16.01
N SER A 76 -2.86 -11.88 16.66
CA SER A 76 -2.71 -11.96 18.13
C SER A 76 -1.49 -11.25 18.69
N ASP A 77 -0.54 -10.87 17.84
CA ASP A 77 0.58 -10.05 18.25
C ASP A 77 0.14 -8.61 18.51
N ASP A 78 0.72 -7.98 19.53
CA ASP A 78 0.49 -6.58 19.83
C ASP A 78 1.08 -5.72 18.70
N ALA A 79 0.21 -5.02 17.98
CA ALA A 79 0.52 -4.31 16.76
C ALA A 79 0.10 -2.84 16.86
N ASP A 80 0.88 -1.97 16.22
CA ASP A 80 0.60 -0.55 16.13
C ASP A 80 -0.33 -0.22 14.96
N TYR A 81 -1.35 0.59 15.24
CA TYR A 81 -2.31 1.12 14.27
C TYR A 81 -2.33 2.64 14.38
N HIS A 82 -1.93 3.33 13.31
CA HIS A 82 -1.79 4.77 13.28
C HIS A 82 -3.04 5.38 12.64
N VAL A 83 -3.79 6.17 13.41
CA VAL A 83 -5.06 6.74 12.95
C VAL A 83 -5.14 8.24 13.23
N SER A 84 -5.75 8.97 12.30
CA SER A 84 -6.12 10.37 12.44
C SER A 84 -7.36 10.46 13.34
N LEU A 85 -7.34 11.36 14.32
CA LEU A 85 -8.48 11.70 15.17
C LEU A 85 -9.21 12.96 14.68
N GLY A 86 -8.63 13.68 13.71
CA GLY A 86 -9.14 14.92 13.16
C GLY A 86 -8.84 16.13 14.04
N ARG A 87 -9.56 17.23 13.80
CA ARG A 87 -9.41 18.49 14.52
C ARG A 87 -9.65 18.32 16.03
N ILE A 88 -8.67 18.71 16.84
CA ILE A 88 -8.75 18.74 18.31
C ILE A 88 -8.56 20.18 18.79
N ASP A 89 -9.48 20.67 19.64
CA ASP A 89 -9.37 21.99 20.26
C ASP A 89 -8.39 21.99 21.43
N ALA A 90 -8.08 23.16 22.00
CA ALA A 90 -7.29 23.20 23.24
C ALA A 90 -8.18 22.85 24.43
N GLY A 91 -7.70 21.99 25.33
CA GLY A 91 -8.45 21.60 26.53
C GLY A 91 -8.44 20.10 26.81
N GLU A 92 -9.41 19.66 27.61
CA GLU A 92 -9.60 18.25 27.98
C GLU A 92 -10.46 17.54 26.95
N HIS A 93 -10.03 16.34 26.57
CA HIS A 93 -10.68 15.48 25.60
C HIS A 93 -10.72 14.03 26.10
N ARG A 94 -11.58 13.23 25.48
CA ARG A 94 -11.74 11.81 25.80
C ARG A 94 -11.77 10.97 24.53
N LEU A 95 -10.79 10.09 24.41
CA LEU A 95 -10.82 9.00 23.44
C LEU A 95 -11.51 7.78 24.07
N ARG A 96 -12.43 7.18 23.33
CA ARG A 96 -13.04 5.89 23.66
C ARG A 96 -12.87 4.92 22.51
N ILE A 97 -12.43 3.72 22.81
CA ILE A 97 -12.30 2.61 21.86
C ILE A 97 -13.15 1.47 22.38
N GLU A 98 -14.10 1.00 21.59
CA GLU A 98 -15.01 -0.08 21.96
C GLU A 98 -15.06 -1.17 20.88
N ALA A 99 -15.29 -2.41 21.28
CA ALA A 99 -15.48 -3.50 20.31
C ALA A 99 -16.78 -3.28 19.52
N ASP A 100 -16.77 -3.65 18.25
CA ASP A 100 -17.96 -3.76 17.42
C ASP A 100 -18.14 -5.21 16.93
N PRO A 101 -18.90 -6.02 17.67
CA PRO A 101 -19.17 -7.41 17.29
C PRO A 101 -19.93 -7.54 15.97
N ALA A 102 -20.66 -6.51 15.52
CA ALA A 102 -21.44 -6.58 14.28
C ALA A 102 -20.53 -6.51 13.04
N LEU A 103 -19.39 -5.84 13.15
CA LEU A 103 -18.38 -5.74 12.08
C LEU A 103 -17.15 -6.62 12.31
N SER A 104 -17.07 -7.31 13.45
CA SER A 104 -16.03 -8.28 13.74
C SER A 104 -16.28 -9.61 13.04
N ALA A 105 -15.21 -10.36 12.76
CA ALA A 105 -15.36 -11.72 12.26
C ALA A 105 -16.05 -12.59 13.31
N LYS A 106 -16.85 -13.57 12.88
CA LYS A 106 -17.70 -14.36 13.79
C LYS A 106 -16.92 -15.13 14.86
N GLN A 107 -15.66 -15.44 14.57
CA GLN A 107 -14.72 -16.14 15.43
C GLN A 107 -13.48 -15.28 15.71
N ALA A 108 -13.52 -13.98 15.42
CA ALA A 108 -12.58 -13.03 16.00
C ALA A 108 -12.79 -13.06 17.51
N GLY A 109 -11.79 -13.53 18.26
CA GLY A 109 -11.93 -13.66 19.70
C GLY A 109 -11.80 -12.29 20.40
N ALA A 110 -11.16 -12.27 21.57
CA ALA A 110 -11.09 -11.05 22.35
C ALA A 110 -10.09 -10.06 21.73
N ALA A 111 -10.55 -8.85 21.45
CA ALA A 111 -9.68 -7.72 21.13
C ALA A 111 -9.16 -7.06 22.41
N THR A 112 -7.87 -6.73 22.42
CA THR A 112 -7.20 -6.06 23.53
C THR A 112 -6.52 -4.81 23.00
N VAL A 113 -6.64 -3.70 23.74
CA VAL A 113 -5.86 -2.49 23.49
C VAL A 113 -4.86 -2.36 24.64
N SER A 114 -3.58 -2.53 24.33
CA SER A 114 -2.50 -2.54 25.31
C SER A 114 -2.07 -1.13 25.70
N ARG A 115 -2.01 -0.23 24.72
CA ARG A 115 -1.57 1.17 24.87
C ARG A 115 -2.21 2.04 23.81
N VAL A 116 -2.41 3.32 24.14
CA VAL A 116 -2.76 4.35 23.16
C VAL A 116 -1.86 5.56 23.39
N ASP A 117 -1.12 5.95 22.37
CA ASP A 117 -0.28 7.14 22.37
C ASP A 117 -0.98 8.21 21.52
N ILE A 118 -1.20 9.40 22.06
CA ILE A 118 -1.92 10.49 21.37
C ILE A 118 -1.02 11.71 21.26
N VAL A 119 -0.97 12.30 20.07
CA VAL A 119 -0.28 13.57 19.79
C VAL A 119 -1.25 14.51 19.09
N VAL A 120 -1.21 15.80 19.44
CA VAL A 120 -1.91 16.86 18.72
C VAL A 120 -0.88 17.69 17.96
N ILE A 121 -0.91 17.61 16.64
CA ILE A 121 -0.02 18.34 15.75
C ILE A 121 -0.54 19.77 15.64
N THR A 122 0.22 20.73 16.17
CA THR A 122 -0.17 22.15 16.13
C THR A 122 -0.07 22.73 14.71
N PRO A 123 -0.83 23.80 14.36
CA PRO A 123 -0.86 24.46 13.04
C PRO A 123 0.45 25.11 12.56
N ALA A 124 1.50 24.31 12.40
CA ALA A 124 2.82 24.75 12.00
C ALA A 124 3.51 23.70 11.12
N GLY A 125 4.09 24.18 10.02
CA GLY A 125 4.89 23.35 9.12
C GLY A 125 4.09 22.38 8.26
N ASP A 126 4.81 21.60 7.48
CA ASP A 126 4.23 20.73 6.46
C ASP A 126 3.58 19.48 7.07
N ASP A 127 4.02 19.04 8.25
CA ASP A 127 3.43 17.89 8.94
C ASP A 127 1.99 18.17 9.36
N TYR A 128 1.69 19.40 9.82
CA TYR A 128 0.31 19.80 10.10
C TYR A 128 -0.54 19.87 8.84
N VAL A 129 0.00 20.45 7.76
CA VAL A 129 -0.73 20.54 6.48
C VAL A 129 -1.04 19.14 5.96
N ALA A 130 -0.05 18.25 5.97
CA ALA A 130 -0.20 16.86 5.54
C ALA A 130 -1.25 16.13 6.39
N GLN A 131 -1.20 16.27 7.71
CA GLN A 131 -2.13 15.60 8.61
C GLN A 131 -3.56 16.15 8.45
N SER A 132 -3.75 17.47 8.52
CA SER A 132 -5.08 18.10 8.51
C SER A 132 -5.84 17.95 7.18
N MET A 133 -5.14 17.66 6.10
CA MET A 133 -5.71 17.42 4.76
C MET A 133 -5.76 15.93 4.39
N ALA A 134 -5.43 15.03 5.31
CA ALA A 134 -5.47 13.59 5.07
C ALA A 134 -6.91 13.13 4.79
N PRO A 135 -7.19 12.36 3.73
CA PRO A 135 -8.54 11.93 3.43
C PRO A 135 -9.13 10.98 4.47
N ILE A 136 -10.42 11.13 4.76
CA ILE A 136 -11.21 10.11 5.46
C ILE A 136 -11.85 9.22 4.40
N LEU A 137 -11.55 7.92 4.48
CA LEU A 137 -11.99 6.92 3.50
C LEU A 137 -13.19 6.13 4.02
N TYR A 138 -14.31 6.25 3.33
CA TYR A 138 -15.48 5.41 3.55
C TYR A 138 -15.35 4.11 2.77
N ALA A 139 -15.69 3.01 3.43
CA ALA A 139 -15.60 1.67 2.86
C ALA A 139 -16.51 1.50 1.64
N ARG A 140 -16.09 0.66 0.68
CA ARG A 140 -16.96 0.24 -0.42
C ARG A 140 -18.11 -0.60 0.16
N PRO A 141 -19.38 -0.43 -0.28
CA PRO A 141 -20.52 -1.07 0.37
C PRO A 141 -20.42 -2.60 0.50
N ASN A 142 -19.83 -3.28 -0.49
CA ASN A 142 -19.70 -4.74 -0.51
C ASN A 142 -18.45 -5.26 0.22
N THR A 143 -17.60 -4.41 0.79
CA THR A 143 -16.41 -4.83 1.58
C THR A 143 -16.66 -4.77 3.09
N VAL A 144 -17.70 -4.06 3.54
CA VAL A 144 -18.08 -3.96 4.95
C VAL A 144 -18.35 -5.34 5.54
N GLY A 145 -17.57 -5.73 6.55
CA GLY A 145 -17.65 -7.04 7.20
C GLY A 145 -17.20 -8.21 6.33
N ARG A 146 -16.50 -7.95 5.22
CA ARG A 146 -15.95 -8.99 4.32
C ARG A 146 -14.44 -9.16 4.41
N PHE A 147 -13.77 -8.26 5.12
CA PHE A 147 -12.32 -8.33 5.40
C PHE A 147 -11.50 -8.38 4.11
N THR A 148 -11.80 -7.49 3.17
CA THR A 148 -11.03 -7.26 1.93
C THR A 148 -11.04 -5.77 1.62
N ASP A 149 -10.13 -5.33 0.75
CA ASP A 149 -9.97 -3.93 0.33
C ASP A 149 -9.95 -2.95 1.53
N LEU A 150 -9.33 -3.37 2.63
CA LEU A 150 -9.23 -2.53 3.82
C LEU A 150 -8.09 -1.51 3.61
N PRO A 151 -8.31 -0.18 3.73
CA PRO A 151 -7.22 0.79 3.72
C PRO A 151 -6.39 0.65 5.00
N VAL A 152 -5.21 0.03 4.89
CA VAL A 152 -4.40 -0.34 6.05
C VAL A 152 -3.19 0.57 6.26
N PHE A 153 -2.78 1.32 5.24
CA PHE A 153 -1.67 2.27 5.36
C PHE A 153 -1.86 3.44 4.41
N MET A 154 -1.64 4.66 4.91
CA MET A 154 -1.64 5.87 4.10
C MET A 154 -0.27 6.53 4.16
N TRP A 155 0.23 6.99 3.03
CA TRP A 155 1.39 7.86 2.99
C TRP A 155 1.12 9.11 2.17
N TYR A 156 2.00 10.08 2.33
CA TYR A 156 1.99 11.28 1.52
C TYR A 156 3.38 11.63 0.98
N GLU A 157 3.38 12.26 -0.19
CA GLU A 157 4.54 12.89 -0.81
C GLU A 157 4.33 14.41 -0.86
N ILE A 158 5.41 15.19 -0.77
CA ILE A 158 5.40 16.63 -1.04
C ILE A 158 6.09 16.86 -2.37
N VAL A 159 5.32 17.17 -3.40
CA VAL A 159 5.80 17.37 -4.76
C VAL A 159 5.93 18.87 -5.05
N PRO A 160 7.11 19.37 -5.47
CA PRO A 160 7.24 20.77 -5.87
C PRO A 160 6.46 21.03 -7.16
N VAL A 161 5.71 22.13 -7.20
CA VAL A 161 5.03 22.61 -8.42
C VAL A 161 5.46 24.06 -8.71
N PRO A 162 5.33 24.59 -9.95
CA PRO A 162 5.91 25.89 -10.31
C PRO A 162 5.58 27.07 -9.37
N ARG A 163 4.39 27.04 -8.76
CA ARG A 163 3.87 28.11 -7.88
C ARG A 163 3.61 27.65 -6.43
N GLY A 164 4.20 26.56 -5.98
CA GLY A 164 4.05 26.09 -4.61
C GLY A 164 4.40 24.62 -4.46
N ARG A 165 3.55 23.85 -3.78
CA ARG A 165 3.76 22.42 -3.55
C ARG A 165 2.42 21.69 -3.52
N GLN A 166 2.45 20.42 -3.92
CA GLN A 166 1.33 19.52 -3.84
C GLN A 166 1.60 18.45 -2.79
N PHE A 167 0.64 18.20 -1.91
CA PHE A 167 0.61 17.03 -1.05
C PHE A 167 -0.20 15.96 -1.77
N ARG A 168 0.41 14.80 -2.04
CA ARG A 168 -0.24 13.68 -2.73
C ARG A 168 -0.38 12.54 -1.76
N TYR A 169 -1.59 12.03 -1.59
CA TYR A 169 -1.92 10.95 -0.67
C TYR A 169 -2.20 9.68 -1.44
N SER A 170 -1.60 8.60 -0.96
CA SER A 170 -1.83 7.27 -1.49
C SER A 170 -2.04 6.29 -0.37
N VAL A 171 -2.77 5.22 -0.69
CA VAL A 171 -3.22 4.23 0.28
C VAL A 171 -2.92 2.83 -0.22
N ILE A 172 -2.50 1.97 0.70
CA ILE A 172 -2.38 0.53 0.51
C ILE A 172 -3.67 -0.10 1.02
N PHE A 173 -4.38 -0.78 0.12
CA PHE A 173 -5.52 -1.64 0.43
C PHE A 173 -5.06 -3.08 0.52
N THR A 174 -5.69 -3.90 1.36
CA THR A 174 -5.23 -5.29 1.60
C THR A 174 -5.30 -6.17 0.34
N ASN A 175 -6.18 -5.84 -0.60
CA ASN A 175 -6.35 -6.54 -1.86
C ASN A 175 -6.75 -5.57 -3.00
N GLU A 176 -6.75 -6.08 -4.23
CA GLU A 176 -7.57 -5.61 -5.36
C GLU A 176 -8.62 -6.69 -5.65
N ASP A 177 -9.89 -6.44 -5.30
CA ASP A 177 -10.98 -7.41 -5.49
C ASP A 177 -11.35 -7.65 -6.96
N GLY A 178 -11.05 -6.70 -7.85
CA GLY A 178 -11.39 -6.81 -9.25
C GLY A 178 -10.72 -5.75 -10.13
N GLY A 179 -10.90 -5.88 -11.45
CA GLY A 179 -10.23 -5.03 -12.45
C GLY A 179 -8.97 -5.70 -13.04
N THR A 180 -8.10 -6.24 -12.18
CA THR A 180 -6.88 -6.93 -12.58
C THR A 180 -6.80 -8.34 -12.01
N ALA A 181 -6.44 -9.33 -12.84
CA ALA A 181 -6.26 -10.71 -12.39
C ALA A 181 -5.02 -10.85 -11.47
N THR A 182 -5.10 -11.68 -10.43
CA THR A 182 -4.07 -11.84 -9.38
C THR A 182 -2.67 -12.18 -9.93
N ASP A 183 -2.59 -13.03 -10.95
CA ASP A 183 -1.33 -13.41 -11.58
C ASP A 183 -0.70 -12.26 -12.37
N ARG A 184 -1.53 -11.46 -13.04
CA ARG A 184 -1.09 -10.19 -13.65
C ARG A 184 -0.60 -9.21 -12.59
N LEU A 185 -1.29 -9.15 -11.45
CA LEU A 185 -0.91 -8.28 -10.32
C LEU A 185 0.52 -8.59 -9.84
N MET A 186 0.81 -9.88 -9.63
CA MET A 186 2.15 -10.33 -9.26
C MET A 186 3.18 -10.03 -10.34
N ALA A 187 2.90 -10.29 -11.62
CA ALA A 187 3.88 -10.05 -12.69
C ALA A 187 4.22 -8.56 -12.89
N THR A 188 3.22 -7.67 -12.82
CA THR A 188 3.35 -6.25 -13.22
C THR A 188 3.58 -5.28 -12.05
N TRP A 189 3.16 -5.66 -10.83
CA TRP A 189 3.30 -4.83 -9.62
C TRP A 189 3.94 -5.57 -8.45
N GLY A 190 4.06 -6.92 -8.49
CA GLY A 190 4.76 -7.69 -7.48
C GLY A 190 4.04 -7.75 -6.13
N ARG A 191 2.71 -7.62 -6.14
CA ARG A 191 1.84 -7.61 -4.96
C ARG A 191 0.40 -7.92 -5.35
N THR A 192 -0.42 -8.31 -4.38
CA THR A 192 -1.89 -8.44 -4.52
C THR A 192 -2.64 -7.35 -3.77
N THR A 193 -2.02 -6.69 -2.80
CA THR A 193 -2.52 -5.42 -2.25
C THR A 193 -2.69 -4.41 -3.36
N ASP A 194 -3.75 -3.62 -3.31
CA ASP A 194 -3.87 -2.46 -4.18
C ASP A 194 -3.13 -1.27 -3.60
N ILE A 195 -2.57 -0.43 -4.47
CA ILE A 195 -1.87 0.78 -4.07
C ILE A 195 -2.35 1.89 -4.98
N GLU A 196 -3.11 2.82 -4.40
CA GLU A 196 -3.78 3.86 -5.16
C GLU A 196 -3.45 5.25 -4.66
N PHE A 197 -3.29 6.18 -5.60
CA PHE A 197 -3.42 7.60 -5.27
C PHE A 197 -4.91 7.87 -5.04
N VAL A 198 -5.23 8.60 -3.97
CA VAL A 198 -6.63 8.83 -3.60
C VAL A 198 -6.98 10.31 -3.59
N TYR A 199 -6.02 11.18 -3.26
CA TYR A 199 -6.27 12.61 -3.10
C TYR A 199 -4.99 13.43 -3.25
N GLY A 200 -5.10 14.62 -3.85
CA GLY A 200 -4.01 15.57 -3.95
C GLY A 200 -4.51 16.99 -3.66
N VAL A 201 -3.71 17.76 -2.91
CA VAL A 201 -3.99 19.17 -2.62
C VAL A 201 -2.78 20.03 -2.97
N THR A 202 -3.00 21.05 -3.79
CA THR A 202 -1.96 22.01 -4.20
C THR A 202 -2.11 23.30 -3.43
N LEU A 203 -1.03 23.69 -2.76
CA LEU A 203 -0.92 24.97 -2.08
C LEU A 203 -0.01 25.89 -2.88
N ASP A 204 -0.34 27.17 -2.95
CA ASP A 204 0.55 28.19 -3.46
C ASP A 204 1.67 28.55 -2.45
N ARG A 205 2.55 29.48 -2.83
CA ARG A 205 3.64 29.96 -1.96
C ARG A 205 3.17 30.66 -0.68
N ALA A 206 1.93 31.14 -0.64
CA ALA A 206 1.34 31.75 0.55
C ALA A 206 0.67 30.71 1.47
N GLY A 207 0.65 29.43 1.07
CA GLY A 207 -0.04 28.37 1.80
C GLY A 207 -1.55 28.32 1.53
N THR A 208 -2.04 28.99 0.48
CA THR A 208 -3.45 28.95 0.09
C THR A 208 -3.70 27.74 -0.80
N ILE A 209 -4.78 26.99 -0.53
CA ILE A 209 -5.22 25.90 -1.42
C ILE A 209 -5.67 26.51 -2.75
N VAL A 210 -5.06 26.06 -3.85
CA VAL A 210 -5.40 26.50 -5.22
C VAL A 210 -5.99 25.40 -6.09
N ALA A 211 -5.83 24.14 -5.69
CA ALA A 211 -6.46 23.00 -6.34
C ALA A 211 -6.55 21.81 -5.39
N GLU A 212 -7.61 21.03 -5.53
CA GLU A 212 -7.80 19.72 -4.92
C GLU A 212 -8.23 18.75 -6.03
N GLU A 213 -7.78 17.51 -5.98
CA GLU A 213 -8.09 16.47 -6.96
C GLU A 213 -8.15 15.09 -6.28
N PHE A 214 -8.84 14.14 -6.90
CA PHE A 214 -8.93 12.76 -6.41
C PHE A 214 -8.86 11.77 -7.58
N GLN A 215 -8.53 10.51 -7.30
CA GLN A 215 -8.52 9.46 -8.33
C GLN A 215 -9.90 8.81 -8.45
N GLY A 216 -10.67 9.25 -9.44
CA GLY A 216 -12.00 8.77 -9.74
C GLY A 216 -12.03 7.45 -10.52
N PRO A 217 -13.22 6.86 -10.70
CA PRO A 217 -13.42 5.69 -11.55
C PRO A 217 -12.76 5.85 -12.92
N GLY A 218 -12.15 4.78 -13.43
CA GLY A 218 -11.38 4.83 -14.68
C GLY A 218 -9.97 5.39 -14.55
N HIS A 219 -9.49 5.65 -13.33
CA HIS A 219 -8.21 6.33 -13.03
C HIS A 219 -8.17 7.77 -13.54
N GLU A 220 -9.34 8.42 -13.66
CA GLU A 220 -9.43 9.84 -13.95
C GLU A 220 -9.02 10.66 -12.73
N VAL A 221 -8.43 11.83 -12.94
CA VAL A 221 -8.03 12.74 -11.84
C VAL A 221 -8.78 14.07 -11.96
N PRO A 222 -10.11 14.10 -11.72
CA PRO A 222 -10.88 15.33 -11.77
C PRO A 222 -10.63 16.21 -10.53
N PRO A 223 -11.00 17.50 -10.60
CA PRO A 223 -11.01 18.36 -9.42
C PRO A 223 -11.96 17.86 -8.33
N PHE A 224 -11.53 17.91 -7.07
CA PHE A 224 -12.37 17.63 -5.91
C PHE A 224 -13.27 18.83 -5.57
N ARG A 225 -14.54 18.54 -5.31
CA ARG A 225 -15.68 19.41 -4.99
C ARG A 225 -16.55 18.81 -3.89
N GLY A 226 -16.12 17.70 -3.29
CA GLY A 226 -16.80 17.01 -2.20
C GLY A 226 -16.79 17.78 -0.89
N ARG A 227 -17.24 17.11 0.17
CA ARG A 227 -17.30 17.67 1.53
C ARG A 227 -16.01 17.39 2.29
N HIS A 228 -15.76 18.19 3.31
CA HIS A 228 -14.73 17.96 4.31
C HIS A 228 -15.33 17.80 5.71
N GLU A 229 -14.65 17.05 6.57
CA GLU A 229 -14.80 17.10 8.02
C GLU A 229 -13.58 17.86 8.60
N GLY A 230 -13.80 19.07 9.10
CA GLY A 230 -12.68 20.00 9.28
C GLY A 230 -12.04 20.30 7.92
N ALA A 231 -10.75 20.01 7.79
CA ALA A 231 -10.02 20.12 6.53
C ALA A 231 -9.80 18.75 5.82
N HIS A 232 -10.29 17.65 6.41
CA HIS A 232 -10.12 16.31 5.85
C HIS A 232 -11.17 16.06 4.75
N PRO A 233 -10.77 15.80 3.50
CA PRO A 233 -11.73 15.48 2.44
C PRO A 233 -12.39 14.12 2.71
N LEU A 234 -13.68 14.03 2.41
CA LEU A 234 -14.46 12.80 2.55
C LEU A 234 -14.53 12.08 1.21
N LEU A 235 -14.01 10.85 1.16
CA LEU A 235 -13.92 10.04 -0.06
C LEU A 235 -14.51 8.65 0.18
N TRP A 236 -15.28 8.15 -0.78
CA TRP A 236 -15.89 6.82 -0.75
C TRP A 236 -15.20 5.93 -1.75
N VAL A 237 -14.67 4.79 -1.30
CA VAL A 237 -14.18 3.76 -2.22
C VAL A 237 -15.35 3.25 -3.06
N SER A 238 -15.21 3.29 -4.38
CA SER A 238 -16.32 3.22 -5.32
C SER A 238 -16.16 2.18 -6.44
N THR A 239 -14.96 1.62 -6.62
CA THR A 239 -14.69 0.57 -7.61
C THR A 239 -13.97 -0.61 -6.97
N ASP A 240 -13.95 -1.74 -7.68
CA ASP A 240 -13.30 -2.99 -7.24
C ASP A 240 -11.77 -2.92 -7.27
N ASN A 241 -11.23 -1.90 -7.94
CA ASN A 241 -9.82 -1.51 -7.93
C ASN A 241 -9.61 -0.19 -7.16
N ASN A 242 -10.36 -0.02 -6.07
CA ASN A 242 -10.20 1.00 -5.03
C ASN A 242 -10.15 2.49 -5.45
N MET A 243 -10.67 2.85 -6.62
CA MET A 243 -10.87 4.26 -6.98
C MET A 243 -11.95 4.89 -6.10
N VAL A 244 -11.86 6.20 -5.88
CA VAL A 244 -12.72 6.90 -4.92
C VAL A 244 -13.74 7.81 -5.60
N SER A 245 -14.79 8.15 -4.88
CA SER A 245 -15.85 9.09 -5.27
C SER A 245 -16.09 10.08 -4.14
N GLU A 246 -16.71 11.21 -4.46
CA GLU A 246 -16.93 12.32 -3.51
C GLU A 246 -18.18 12.12 -2.63
N SER A 247 -18.94 11.05 -2.89
CA SER A 247 -20.12 10.65 -2.13
C SER A 247 -20.37 9.16 -2.28
N GLY A 248 -21.10 8.59 -1.32
CA GLY A 248 -21.50 7.19 -1.33
C GLY A 248 -22.40 6.86 -0.14
N PRO A 249 -22.98 5.65 -0.10
CA PRO A 249 -23.99 5.28 0.90
C PRO A 249 -23.41 4.72 2.19
N THR A 250 -22.13 4.34 2.23
CA THR A 250 -21.52 3.72 3.40
C THR A 250 -21.17 4.73 4.48
N GLU A 251 -21.33 4.36 5.75
CA GLU A 251 -20.94 5.16 6.92
C GLU A 251 -19.70 4.60 7.65
N VAL A 252 -19.38 3.32 7.44
CA VAL A 252 -18.12 2.72 7.92
C VAL A 252 -16.96 3.43 7.22
N ARG A 253 -16.06 4.00 8.01
CA ARG A 253 -14.96 4.83 7.53
C ARG A 253 -13.69 4.58 8.32
N TYR A 254 -12.58 4.90 7.68
CA TYR A 254 -11.21 4.71 8.14
C TYR A 254 -10.44 6.00 7.87
N ALA A 255 -9.60 6.43 8.80
CA ALA A 255 -8.67 7.53 8.61
C ALA A 255 -7.27 7.11 9.10
N PRO A 256 -6.54 6.27 8.34
CA PRO A 256 -5.14 6.00 8.64
C PRO A 256 -4.37 7.32 8.71
N ALA A 257 -3.51 7.48 9.71
CA ALA A 257 -2.65 8.67 9.79
C ALA A 257 -1.59 8.60 8.67
N PRO A 258 -1.48 9.62 7.80
CA PRO A 258 -0.54 9.59 6.70
C PRO A 258 0.91 9.71 7.19
N GLN A 259 1.80 8.89 6.64
CA GLN A 259 3.24 8.99 6.89
C GLN A 259 3.96 9.61 5.69
N ARG A 260 4.96 10.45 5.93
CA ARG A 260 5.75 11.02 4.83
C ARG A 260 6.61 9.94 4.21
N PHE A 261 6.61 9.85 2.88
CA PHE A 261 7.49 8.94 2.15
C PHE A 261 8.16 9.66 0.98
N ASP A 262 9.39 9.25 0.67
CA ASP A 262 10.12 9.72 -0.51
C ASP A 262 10.27 8.54 -1.48
N LEU A 263 9.68 8.68 -2.67
CA LEU A 263 9.72 7.68 -3.72
C LEU A 263 10.73 8.03 -4.82
N ALA A 264 11.64 8.98 -4.56
CA ALA A 264 12.75 9.24 -5.46
C ALA A 264 13.51 7.95 -5.73
N ASP A 265 13.57 7.57 -7.01
CA ASP A 265 14.34 6.44 -7.51
C ASP A 265 13.95 5.04 -6.99
N VAL A 266 12.75 4.88 -6.41
CA VAL A 266 12.20 3.59 -5.95
C VAL A 266 10.75 3.43 -6.41
N SER A 267 10.22 2.21 -6.40
CA SER A 267 8.80 1.99 -6.73
C SER A 267 7.92 2.25 -5.50
N ARG A 268 6.60 2.39 -5.70
CA ARG A 268 5.63 2.60 -4.61
C ARG A 268 5.66 1.46 -3.58
N GLU A 269 6.07 0.26 -4.00
CA GLU A 269 6.21 -0.91 -3.14
C GLU A 269 7.33 -0.76 -2.09
N ALA A 270 8.21 0.24 -2.20
CA ALA A 270 9.14 0.60 -1.12
C ALA A 270 8.41 0.99 0.19
N VAL A 271 7.17 1.47 0.11
CA VAL A 271 6.32 1.70 1.29
C VAL A 271 6.00 0.37 1.99
N MET A 272 5.72 -0.69 1.22
CA MET A 272 5.53 -2.03 1.79
C MET A 272 6.82 -2.57 2.42
N ASP A 273 7.99 -2.26 1.85
CA ASP A 273 9.28 -2.66 2.44
C ASP A 273 9.50 -2.03 3.83
N ALA A 274 9.06 -0.78 4.02
CA ALA A 274 9.13 -0.09 5.31
C ALA A 274 8.09 -0.60 6.31
N HIS A 275 7.01 -1.22 5.82
CA HIS A 275 5.91 -1.76 6.62
C HIS A 275 5.63 -3.22 6.23
N PRO A 276 6.58 -4.15 6.47
CA PRO A 276 6.59 -5.49 5.85
C PRO A 276 5.41 -6.38 6.23
N TRP A 277 4.67 -6.04 7.29
CA TRP A 277 3.43 -6.73 7.65
C TRP A 277 2.37 -6.64 6.56
N THR A 278 2.43 -5.65 5.65
CA THR A 278 1.50 -5.55 4.51
C THR A 278 1.68 -6.72 3.54
N TYR A 279 2.90 -7.24 3.36
CA TYR A 279 3.15 -8.48 2.61
C TYR A 279 2.47 -9.69 3.26
N THR A 280 2.54 -9.79 4.59
CA THR A 280 1.90 -10.87 5.35
C THR A 280 0.38 -10.84 5.18
N VAL A 281 -0.23 -9.66 5.30
CA VAL A 281 -1.69 -9.49 5.09
C VAL A 281 -2.06 -9.87 3.66
N ALA A 282 -1.33 -9.37 2.66
CA ALA A 282 -1.54 -9.68 1.25
C ALA A 282 -1.52 -11.19 0.98
N ALA A 283 -0.49 -11.89 1.48
CA ALA A 283 -0.33 -13.32 1.27
C ALA A 283 -1.44 -14.14 1.96
N ARG A 284 -1.76 -13.79 3.21
CA ARG A 284 -2.79 -14.47 4.01
C ARG A 284 -4.17 -14.31 3.39
N GLU A 285 -4.46 -13.15 2.82
CA GLU A 285 -5.69 -12.91 2.07
C GLU A 285 -5.83 -13.87 0.88
N MET A 286 -4.78 -14.03 0.07
CA MET A 286 -4.81 -14.94 -1.09
C MET A 286 -5.03 -16.41 -0.69
N VAL A 287 -4.52 -16.82 0.48
CA VAL A 287 -4.79 -18.14 1.05
C VAL A 287 -6.28 -18.25 1.43
N ARG A 288 -6.80 -17.28 2.20
CA ARG A 288 -8.20 -17.27 2.65
C ARG A 288 -9.19 -17.25 1.49
N GLU A 289 -8.91 -16.46 0.46
CA GLU A 289 -9.73 -16.33 -0.75
C GLU A 289 -9.55 -17.49 -1.75
N ARG A 290 -8.71 -18.48 -1.42
CA ARG A 290 -8.47 -19.67 -2.25
C ARG A 290 -7.94 -19.32 -3.64
N LYS A 291 -7.12 -18.27 -3.72
CA LYS A 291 -6.42 -17.82 -4.94
C LYS A 291 -5.07 -18.53 -5.15
N ILE A 292 -4.62 -19.32 -4.18
CA ILE A 292 -3.40 -20.12 -4.26
C ILE A 292 -3.62 -21.43 -5.04
N ALA A 293 -2.74 -21.76 -5.98
CA ALA A 293 -2.67 -23.03 -6.69
C ALA A 293 -1.22 -23.39 -7.05
N ASP A 294 -0.81 -24.64 -6.79
CA ASP A 294 0.60 -25.08 -6.96
C ASP A 294 1.13 -24.93 -8.38
N ASP A 295 0.30 -25.26 -9.38
CA ASP A 295 0.61 -25.19 -10.81
C ASP A 295 -0.30 -24.19 -11.53
N ALA A 296 -0.46 -23.00 -10.97
CA ALA A 296 -1.30 -21.97 -11.57
C ALA A 296 -0.85 -21.64 -13.00
N ALA A 297 -1.71 -21.90 -14.00
CA ALA A 297 -1.45 -21.54 -15.38
C ALA A 297 -1.44 -20.00 -15.55
N PRO A 298 -0.62 -19.45 -16.46
CA PRO A 298 -0.64 -18.01 -16.71
C PRO A 298 -2.00 -17.59 -17.31
N GLY A 299 -2.56 -16.48 -16.82
CA GLY A 299 -3.89 -16.01 -17.20
C GLY A 299 -5.05 -16.69 -16.47
N SER A 300 -4.77 -17.55 -15.49
CA SER A 300 -5.82 -18.24 -14.71
C SER A 300 -6.40 -17.37 -13.58
N GLY A 301 -5.76 -16.24 -13.25
CA GLY A 301 -6.11 -15.43 -12.09
C GLY A 301 -5.74 -16.04 -10.73
N ARG A 302 -5.06 -17.19 -10.74
CA ARG A 302 -4.49 -17.85 -9.55
C ARG A 302 -2.98 -17.77 -9.56
N ILE A 303 -2.38 -17.92 -8.39
CA ILE A 303 -0.92 -17.82 -8.19
C ILE A 303 -0.41 -18.96 -7.30
N PRO A 304 0.86 -19.41 -7.42
CA PRO A 304 1.45 -20.23 -6.36
C PRO A 304 1.57 -19.43 -5.05
N ASP A 305 1.89 -20.12 -3.96
CA ASP A 305 2.17 -19.47 -2.67
C ASP A 305 3.24 -18.38 -2.85
N LEU A 306 3.06 -17.23 -2.19
CA LEU A 306 3.94 -16.06 -2.35
C LEU A 306 5.40 -16.34 -1.96
N LYS A 307 5.67 -17.36 -1.13
CA LYS A 307 7.03 -17.81 -0.80
C LYS A 307 7.79 -18.38 -1.99
N ARG A 308 7.08 -18.77 -3.05
CA ARG A 308 7.66 -19.26 -4.31
C ARG A 308 7.98 -18.15 -5.29
N TYR A 309 7.81 -16.88 -4.92
CA TYR A 309 8.12 -15.76 -5.80
C TYR A 309 9.48 -15.15 -5.52
N VAL A 310 10.14 -14.74 -6.61
CA VAL A 310 11.26 -13.79 -6.58
C VAL A 310 10.75 -12.43 -7.02
N PHE A 311 10.90 -11.43 -6.16
CA PHE A 311 10.50 -10.06 -6.41
C PHE A 311 11.69 -9.28 -6.98
N VAL A 312 11.44 -8.47 -8.00
CA VAL A 312 12.44 -7.63 -8.65
C VAL A 312 11.92 -6.20 -8.69
N GLU A 313 12.70 -5.27 -8.12
CA GLU A 313 12.53 -3.84 -8.34
C GLU A 313 13.58 -3.33 -9.30
N ALA A 314 13.15 -2.68 -10.37
CA ALA A 314 14.02 -2.09 -11.38
C ALA A 314 13.47 -0.76 -11.88
N CYS A 315 14.33 0.06 -12.47
CA CYS A 315 13.95 1.35 -13.04
C CYS A 315 14.27 1.39 -14.53
N THR A 316 13.32 1.89 -15.31
CA THR A 316 13.47 2.04 -16.76
C THR A 316 13.02 3.42 -17.24
N GLU A 317 13.78 3.95 -18.19
CA GLU A 317 13.27 4.99 -19.10
C GLU A 317 12.61 4.27 -20.27
N LEU A 318 11.32 4.50 -20.47
CA LEU A 318 10.52 3.75 -21.43
C LEU A 318 9.69 4.72 -22.27
N GLN A 319 9.75 4.54 -23.59
CA GLN A 319 8.92 5.25 -24.56
C GLN A 319 8.25 4.22 -25.48
N ASN A 320 6.92 4.26 -25.61
CA ASN A 320 6.14 3.43 -26.55
C ASN A 320 6.50 1.93 -26.58
N ALA A 321 6.97 1.38 -25.45
CA ALA A 321 7.48 0.03 -25.34
C ALA A 321 6.90 -0.69 -24.13
N ALA A 322 7.20 -1.98 -24.00
CA ALA A 322 6.93 -2.77 -22.81
C ALA A 322 8.22 -3.46 -22.37
N VAL A 323 8.37 -3.72 -21.08
CA VAL A 323 9.52 -4.47 -20.54
C VAL A 323 9.03 -5.65 -19.71
N THR A 324 9.76 -6.75 -19.79
CA THR A 324 9.64 -7.89 -18.87
C THR A 324 11.01 -8.24 -18.31
N PHE A 325 11.01 -9.10 -17.29
CA PHE A 325 12.22 -9.63 -16.68
C PHE A 325 12.07 -11.12 -16.39
N ALA A 326 13.20 -11.77 -16.18
CA ALA A 326 13.28 -13.17 -15.82
C ALA A 326 14.39 -13.40 -14.79
N VAL A 327 14.23 -14.42 -13.97
CA VAL A 327 15.24 -14.81 -12.97
C VAL A 327 15.77 -16.22 -13.27
N GLN A 328 17.06 -16.41 -13.02
CA GLN A 328 17.68 -17.71 -13.14
C GLN A 328 17.66 -18.42 -11.78
N ALA A 329 17.11 -19.64 -11.74
CA ALA A 329 17.12 -20.50 -10.55
C ALA A 329 17.30 -21.97 -10.97
N ALA A 330 17.86 -22.81 -10.10
CA ALA A 330 17.85 -24.25 -10.30
C ALA A 330 16.46 -24.80 -9.95
N ASP A 331 15.93 -25.70 -10.78
CA ASP A 331 14.72 -26.45 -10.45
C ASP A 331 15.02 -27.57 -9.43
N ALA A 332 13.99 -28.34 -9.06
CA ALA A 332 14.14 -29.47 -8.12
C ALA A 332 15.10 -30.57 -8.60
N SER A 333 15.46 -30.63 -9.89
CA SER A 333 16.47 -31.55 -10.43
C SER A 333 17.90 -30.99 -10.35
N GLY A 334 18.06 -29.75 -9.89
CA GLY A 334 19.33 -29.02 -9.87
C GLY A 334 19.69 -28.35 -11.22
N ALA A 335 18.81 -28.44 -12.23
CA ALA A 335 19.06 -27.83 -13.53
C ALA A 335 18.72 -26.34 -13.48
N SER A 336 19.71 -25.49 -13.81
CA SER A 336 19.51 -24.04 -13.89
C SER A 336 18.66 -23.65 -15.09
N ARG A 337 17.58 -22.90 -14.84
CA ARG A 337 16.63 -22.42 -15.86
C ARG A 337 16.28 -20.96 -15.63
N TRP A 338 15.78 -20.32 -16.68
CA TRP A 338 15.20 -18.99 -16.62
C TRP A 338 13.68 -19.09 -16.46
N PHE A 339 13.15 -18.29 -15.55
CA PHE A 339 11.71 -18.16 -15.31
C PHE A 339 11.30 -16.72 -15.57
N ASP A 340 10.30 -16.53 -16.43
CA ASP A 340 9.91 -15.21 -16.92
C ASP A 340 8.71 -14.68 -16.11
N ALA A 341 8.72 -13.38 -15.78
CA ALA A 341 7.64 -12.73 -15.04
C ALA A 341 6.31 -12.72 -15.82
N ASP A 342 6.38 -12.43 -17.12
CA ASP A 342 5.19 -12.35 -18.00
C ASP A 342 4.65 -13.72 -18.40
N ARG A 343 5.44 -14.79 -18.23
CA ARG A 343 5.09 -16.18 -18.58
C ARG A 343 4.51 -16.32 -20.00
N GLY A 344 4.95 -15.45 -20.91
CA GLY A 344 4.48 -15.39 -22.29
C GLY A 344 3.18 -14.62 -22.54
N VAL A 345 2.56 -14.03 -21.51
CA VAL A 345 1.32 -13.23 -21.61
C VAL A 345 1.67 -11.75 -21.80
N PRO A 346 1.44 -11.14 -22.98
CA PRO A 346 1.86 -9.76 -23.26
C PRO A 346 1.29 -8.72 -22.29
N GLU A 347 0.09 -8.94 -21.77
CA GLU A 347 -0.62 -8.05 -20.84
C GLU A 347 0.05 -7.96 -19.46
N PHE A 348 0.95 -8.90 -19.14
CA PHE A 348 1.70 -8.95 -17.88
C PHE A 348 3.00 -8.12 -17.95
N ARG A 349 3.31 -7.57 -19.13
CA ARG A 349 4.51 -6.75 -19.33
C ARG A 349 4.27 -5.34 -18.82
N ILE A 350 5.37 -4.71 -18.40
CA ILE A 350 5.35 -3.41 -17.76
C ILE A 350 5.42 -2.32 -18.83
N VAL A 351 4.44 -1.43 -18.85
CA VAL A 351 4.27 -0.37 -19.86
C VAL A 351 4.38 1.03 -19.24
N ARG A 352 5.20 1.19 -18.21
CA ARG A 352 5.44 2.46 -17.51
C ARG A 352 6.93 2.74 -17.37
N THR A 353 7.28 4.02 -17.35
CA THR A 353 8.63 4.50 -17.01
C THR A 353 8.75 4.73 -15.50
N GLY A 354 9.98 4.91 -15.02
CA GLY A 354 10.30 5.02 -13.61
C GLY A 354 10.60 3.65 -13.00
N CYS A 355 10.57 3.59 -11.68
CA CYS A 355 10.83 2.38 -10.94
C CYS A 355 9.55 1.55 -10.78
N PHE A 356 9.67 0.25 -11.01
CA PHE A 356 8.60 -0.73 -10.91
C PHE A 356 9.04 -1.90 -10.07
N ARG A 357 8.05 -2.59 -9.49
CA ARG A 357 8.22 -3.92 -8.90
C ARG A 357 7.38 -4.93 -9.67
N GLY A 358 7.89 -6.14 -9.80
CA GLY A 358 7.16 -7.30 -10.27
C GLY A 358 7.69 -8.55 -9.59
N ALA A 359 7.05 -9.70 -9.82
CA ALA A 359 7.45 -10.96 -9.22
C ALA A 359 7.42 -12.13 -10.22
N VAL A 360 8.42 -13.00 -10.14
CA VAL A 360 8.51 -14.24 -10.92
C VAL A 360 8.12 -15.44 -10.07
N PRO A 361 7.11 -16.24 -10.45
CA PRO A 361 6.80 -17.48 -9.76
C PRO A 361 7.82 -18.57 -10.12
N LEU A 362 8.34 -19.25 -9.11
CA LEU A 362 9.24 -20.40 -9.27
C LEU A 362 8.51 -21.73 -9.05
N PRO A 363 8.97 -22.83 -9.69
CA PRO A 363 8.48 -24.17 -9.36
C PRO A 363 8.79 -24.55 -7.91
N ALA A 364 8.04 -25.50 -7.36
CA ALA A 364 8.32 -26.01 -6.01
C ALA A 364 9.75 -26.60 -5.95
N GLY A 365 10.45 -26.33 -4.84
CA GLY A 365 11.83 -26.79 -4.64
C GLY A 365 12.89 -26.06 -5.49
N ALA A 366 12.54 -24.96 -6.15
CA ALA A 366 13.52 -24.14 -6.83
C ALA A 366 14.55 -23.53 -5.85
N SER A 367 15.79 -23.37 -6.31
CA SER A 367 16.81 -22.67 -5.55
C SER A 367 16.54 -21.17 -5.48
N GLU A 368 17.32 -20.49 -4.64
CA GLU A 368 17.44 -19.04 -4.67
C GLU A 368 17.88 -18.54 -6.07
N PRO A 369 17.47 -17.33 -6.47
CA PRO A 369 17.82 -16.75 -7.77
C PRO A 369 19.31 -16.36 -7.85
N GLY A 370 19.96 -16.68 -8.96
CA GLY A 370 21.38 -16.37 -9.21
C GLY A 370 21.65 -15.19 -10.16
N ALA A 371 20.68 -14.82 -10.99
CA ALA A 371 20.78 -13.73 -11.96
C ALA A 371 19.40 -13.21 -12.37
N VAL A 372 19.34 -12.00 -12.91
CA VAL A 372 18.16 -11.43 -13.57
C VAL A 372 18.50 -11.02 -14.99
N ARG A 373 17.51 -11.02 -15.88
CA ARG A 373 17.65 -10.49 -17.24
C ARG A 373 16.39 -9.73 -17.64
N PHE A 374 16.54 -8.78 -18.56
CA PHE A 374 15.46 -7.92 -19.03
C PHE A 374 15.30 -8.01 -20.54
N LYS A 375 14.07 -7.85 -21.02
CA LYS A 375 13.76 -7.82 -22.45
C LYS A 375 12.69 -6.79 -22.75
N ALA A 376 12.90 -6.04 -23.83
CA ALA A 376 11.98 -5.03 -24.31
C ALA A 376 11.14 -5.54 -25.48
N TYR A 377 9.89 -5.06 -25.54
CA TYR A 377 8.91 -5.36 -26.57
C TYR A 377 8.28 -4.05 -27.08
N PRO A 378 7.67 -4.05 -28.27
CA PRO A 378 6.75 -2.99 -28.66
C PRO A 378 5.62 -2.90 -27.63
N ALA A 379 5.17 -1.69 -27.29
CA ALA A 379 3.98 -1.55 -26.46
C ALA A 379 2.74 -2.07 -27.22
N PRO A 380 1.68 -2.52 -26.50
CA PRO A 380 0.41 -2.91 -27.12
C PRO A 380 -0.12 -1.82 -28.06
N PRO A 381 -0.85 -2.14 -29.14
CA PRO A 381 -1.39 -1.11 -30.03
C PRO A 381 -2.25 -0.09 -29.25
N PRO A 382 -2.34 1.17 -29.70
CA PRO A 382 -3.26 2.15 -29.11
C PRO A 382 -4.69 1.60 -29.09
N ARG A 383 -5.46 1.99 -28.08
CA ARG A 383 -6.89 1.65 -28.02
C ARG A 383 -7.66 2.39 -29.11
N GLU A 384 -8.85 1.92 -29.42
CA GLU A 384 -9.74 2.61 -30.37
C GLU A 384 -9.98 4.06 -29.92
N GLY A 385 -9.76 5.02 -30.82
CA GLY A 385 -9.88 6.45 -30.53
C GLY A 385 -8.60 7.11 -29.96
N GLU A 386 -7.58 6.35 -29.56
CA GLU A 386 -6.29 6.94 -29.17
C GLU A 386 -5.46 7.36 -30.39
N PRO A 387 -4.74 8.50 -30.33
CA PRO A 387 -3.90 8.94 -31.43
C PRO A 387 -2.75 7.95 -31.68
N PRO A 388 -2.28 7.83 -32.94
CA PRO A 388 -1.11 7.01 -33.24
C PRO A 388 0.11 7.47 -32.46
N ARG A 389 0.92 6.53 -32.00
CA ARG A 389 2.22 6.81 -31.38
C ARG A 389 3.18 7.34 -32.43
N LYS A 390 3.70 8.55 -32.22
CA LYS A 390 4.60 9.23 -33.18
C LYS A 390 6.08 8.97 -32.91
N GLU A 391 6.43 8.70 -31.66
CA GLU A 391 7.82 8.54 -31.23
C GLU A 391 8.25 7.08 -31.31
N PRO A 392 9.51 6.80 -31.69
CA PRO A 392 10.00 5.42 -31.79
C PRO A 392 10.02 4.74 -30.41
N PRO A 393 9.81 3.41 -30.35
CA PRO A 393 9.89 2.68 -29.09
C PRO A 393 11.34 2.62 -28.58
N SER A 394 11.54 2.88 -27.29
CA SER A 394 12.84 2.75 -26.64
C SER A 394 12.69 2.29 -25.19
N VAL A 395 13.66 1.51 -24.72
CA VAL A 395 13.78 1.14 -23.30
C VAL A 395 15.24 1.25 -22.89
N THR A 396 15.51 1.97 -21.81
CA THR A 396 16.81 1.98 -21.12
C THR A 396 16.60 1.47 -19.71
N LEU A 397 17.28 0.38 -19.35
CA LEU A 397 17.38 -0.05 -17.96
C LEU A 397 18.40 0.83 -17.24
N THR A 398 17.97 1.48 -16.17
CA THR A 398 18.82 2.41 -15.41
C THR A 398 19.24 1.84 -14.07
N ARG A 399 18.38 1.05 -13.42
CA ARG A 399 18.68 0.41 -12.12
C ARG A 399 18.00 -0.95 -11.96
N VAL A 400 18.62 -1.81 -11.15
CA VAL A 400 17.98 -2.91 -10.43
C VAL A 400 18.22 -2.63 -8.96
N ASN A 401 17.19 -2.13 -8.29
CA ASN A 401 17.31 -1.69 -6.91
C ASN A 401 17.35 -2.88 -5.97
N ARG A 402 16.52 -3.90 -6.21
CA ARG A 402 16.42 -5.07 -5.32
C ARG A 402 15.98 -6.33 -6.05
N VAL A 403 16.51 -7.48 -5.61
CA VAL A 403 16.00 -8.82 -5.93
C VAL A 403 15.93 -9.63 -4.65
N PHE A 404 14.73 -10.07 -4.27
CA PHE A 404 14.50 -10.72 -2.98
C PHE A 404 13.40 -11.79 -3.05
N THR A 405 13.40 -12.65 -2.04
CA THR A 405 12.33 -13.59 -1.72
C THR A 405 11.71 -13.20 -0.38
N VAL A 406 10.60 -13.84 0.00
CA VAL A 406 10.02 -13.67 1.33
C VAL A 406 10.38 -14.83 2.26
N ASP A 407 10.22 -14.62 3.56
CA ASP A 407 10.40 -15.67 4.58
C ASP A 407 9.11 -16.45 4.88
N ASP A 408 9.16 -17.30 5.91
CA ASP A 408 8.03 -18.14 6.29
C ASP A 408 6.83 -17.36 6.84
N THR A 409 7.04 -16.10 7.22
CA THR A 409 6.03 -15.13 7.64
C THR A 409 5.59 -14.20 6.51
N TYR A 410 6.05 -14.47 5.28
CA TYR A 410 5.83 -13.67 4.08
C TYR A 410 6.50 -12.29 4.09
N GLN A 411 7.45 -12.03 5.00
CA GLN A 411 8.16 -10.76 5.04
C GLN A 411 9.37 -10.77 4.10
N PRO A 412 9.73 -9.62 3.47
CA PRO A 412 10.82 -9.55 2.51
C PRO A 412 12.18 -9.82 3.16
N ARG A 413 12.96 -10.71 2.55
CA ARG A 413 14.36 -10.94 2.91
C ARG A 413 15.25 -9.81 2.37
N PRO A 414 16.48 -9.64 2.91
CA PRO A 414 17.45 -8.72 2.34
C PRO A 414 17.67 -8.96 0.83
N SER A 415 17.89 -7.88 0.09
CA SER A 415 18.19 -7.99 -1.34
C SER A 415 19.45 -8.81 -1.58
N ARG A 416 19.45 -9.62 -2.64
CA ARG A 416 20.57 -10.46 -3.04
C ARG A 416 21.59 -9.74 -3.91
N PHE A 417 21.15 -8.79 -4.73
CA PHE A 417 22.05 -7.95 -5.51
C PHE A 417 21.36 -6.66 -5.96
N THR A 418 22.17 -5.71 -6.40
CA THR A 418 21.75 -4.41 -6.94
C THR A 418 22.58 -4.11 -8.19
N TRP A 419 22.04 -3.29 -9.09
CA TRP A 419 22.74 -2.81 -10.28
C TRP A 419 22.34 -1.38 -10.61
N THR A 420 23.26 -0.59 -11.16
CA THR A 420 23.00 0.76 -11.66
C THR A 420 23.84 1.00 -12.90
N GLY A 421 23.26 1.65 -13.91
CA GLY A 421 23.92 1.93 -15.17
C GLY A 421 22.97 2.57 -16.17
N ALA A 422 23.29 2.46 -17.46
CA ALA A 422 22.41 2.86 -18.55
C ALA A 422 22.56 1.82 -19.66
N ALA A 423 21.66 0.85 -19.69
CA ALA A 423 21.69 -0.25 -20.65
C ALA A 423 20.50 -0.13 -21.61
N PRO A 424 20.73 0.25 -22.89
CA PRO A 424 19.67 0.25 -23.88
C PRO A 424 19.25 -1.19 -24.18
N LEU A 425 17.94 -1.45 -24.17
CA LEU A 425 17.36 -2.74 -24.51
C LEU A 425 16.80 -2.67 -25.93
N ALA A 426 17.32 -3.52 -26.83
CA ALA A 426 16.80 -3.62 -28.18
C ALA A 426 15.34 -4.11 -28.18
N ILE A 427 14.44 -3.39 -28.85
CA ILE A 427 13.02 -3.75 -28.96
C ILE A 427 12.89 -5.06 -29.74
N GLY A 428 12.29 -6.08 -29.11
CA GLY A 428 12.19 -7.43 -29.68
C GLY A 428 13.52 -8.18 -29.76
N GLY A 429 14.60 -7.62 -29.21
CA GLY A 429 15.94 -8.19 -29.26
C GLY A 429 16.20 -9.31 -28.24
N GLU A 430 17.48 -9.63 -28.07
CA GLU A 430 17.96 -10.60 -27.09
C GLU A 430 17.81 -10.09 -25.66
N TRP A 431 17.85 -11.03 -24.71
CA TRP A 431 17.82 -10.71 -23.29
C TRP A 431 19.11 -9.99 -22.84
N TYR A 432 18.97 -8.93 -22.06
CA TYR A 432 20.08 -8.27 -21.38
C TYR A 432 20.22 -8.82 -19.96
N GLU A 433 21.31 -9.55 -19.70
CA GLU A 433 21.57 -10.16 -18.39
C GLU A 433 22.28 -9.20 -17.44
N VAL A 434 21.77 -9.11 -16.21
CA VAL A 434 22.41 -8.45 -15.09
C VAL A 434 22.78 -9.52 -14.08
N ARG A 435 24.09 -9.77 -13.94
CA ARG A 435 24.63 -10.73 -12.98
C ARG A 435 24.85 -10.07 -11.63
N ALA A 436 24.58 -10.79 -10.56
CA ALA A 436 25.03 -10.42 -9.23
C ALA A 436 26.57 -10.32 -9.23
N ALA A 437 27.12 -9.26 -8.64
CA ALA A 437 28.52 -9.30 -8.21
C ALA A 437 28.62 -10.39 -7.13
N ARG A 438 29.50 -11.38 -7.36
CA ARG A 438 29.71 -12.48 -6.41
C ARG A 438 30.35 -11.99 -5.12
#